data_AF-A0A0G1XFP6-F1
#
_entry.id   AF-A0A0G1XFP6-F1
#
_cell.length_a   1.000
_cell.length_b   1.000
_cell.length_c   1.000
_cell.angle_alpha   90.00
_cell.angle_beta   90.00
_cell.angle_gamma   90.00
#
_symmetry.space_group_name_H-M   'P 1'
#
loop_
_entity.id
_entity.type
_entity.pdbx_description
1 polymer ?
#
loop_
_entity_poly.entity_id
_entity_poly.type
_entity_poly.pdbx_seq_one_letter_code
_entity_poly.pdbx_strand_id
1 'polypeptide(L)'
;MSDSLPLIFGKWFFATAPREILGIGKNFTAWTWKFFSIGYFLPRLFSHWHRDITGYGRGFDLRRFLRVWGWNLFSRIIGAILRLTVMAAGVVTLVFFIIITALTFILWFTLPVLVPALLVFGAFTIFI
;
A
#
# COMPACT_ATOMS: atom_id res chain seq x y z
N MET A 1 39.27 20.02 2.37
CA MET A 1 38.43 21.11 1.84
C MET A 1 37.14 21.08 2.62
N SER A 2 36.92 22.03 3.53
CA SER A 2 35.63 22.17 4.21
C SER A 2 34.65 22.77 3.21
N ASP A 3 33.64 22.01 2.80
CA ASP A 3 32.56 22.54 1.95
C ASP A 3 31.91 23.76 2.62
N SER A 4 31.54 24.76 1.84
CA SER A 4 30.84 25.93 2.37
C SER A 4 29.42 25.56 2.82
N LEU A 5 28.94 26.17 3.90
CA LEU A 5 27.61 25.90 4.46
C LEU A 5 26.48 25.92 3.42
N PRO A 6 26.43 26.86 2.46
CA PRO A 6 25.39 26.87 1.43
C PRO A 6 25.43 25.66 0.50
N LEU A 7 26.62 25.15 0.18
CA LEU A 7 26.79 23.97 -0.67
C LEU A 7 26.31 22.70 0.04
N ILE A 8 26.66 22.56 1.32
CA ILE A 8 26.21 21.45 2.17
C ILE A 8 24.68 21.49 2.29
N PHE A 9 24.11 22.65 2.59
CA PHE A 9 22.67 22.83 2.72
C PHE A 9 21.95 22.50 1.40
N GLY A 10 22.41 23.06 0.28
CA GLY A 10 21.83 22.82 -1.03
C GLY A 10 21.84 21.32 -1.40
N LYS A 11 22.97 20.64 -1.18
CA LYS A 11 23.08 19.20 -1.41
C LYS A 11 22.09 18.41 -0.54
N TRP A 12 21.97 18.75 0.73
CA TRP A 12 21.03 18.08 1.63
C TRP A 12 19.58 18.33 1.22
N PHE A 13 19.21 19.58 0.97
CA PHE A 13 17.84 20.00 0.67
C PHE A 13 17.33 19.45 -0.66
N PHE A 14 18.16 19.48 -1.71
CA PHE A 14 17.74 19.08 -3.07
C PHE A 14 18.01 17.61 -3.40
N ALA A 15 18.98 16.95 -2.74
CA ALA A 15 19.35 15.57 -3.08
C ALA A 15 19.13 14.59 -1.93
N THR A 16 19.71 14.86 -0.77
CA THR A 16 19.71 13.87 0.33
C THR A 16 18.32 13.65 0.91
N ALA A 17 17.67 14.72 1.40
CA ALA A 17 16.37 14.60 2.06
C ALA A 17 15.25 14.12 1.11
N PRO A 18 15.11 14.61 -0.14
CA PRO A 18 14.11 14.11 -1.07
C PRO A 18 14.30 12.62 -1.39
N ARG A 19 15.55 12.16 -1.51
CA ARG A 19 15.88 10.75 -1.72
C ARG A 19 15.48 9.90 -0.53
N GLU A 20 15.69 10.38 0.68
CA GLU A 20 15.26 9.69 1.91
C GLU A 20 13.74 9.61 2.01
N ILE A 21 13.01 10.70 1.73
CA ILE A 21 11.54 10.73 1.70
C ILE A 21 11.00 9.66 0.74
N LEU A 22 11.51 9.61 -0.49
CA LEU A 22 11.11 8.60 -1.47
C LEU A 22 11.52 7.17 -1.05
N GLY A 23 12.69 7.03 -0.42
CA GLY A 23 13.17 5.75 0.12
C GLY A 23 12.25 5.21 1.22
N ILE A 24 11.84 6.07 2.15
CA ILE A 24 10.91 5.74 3.24
C ILE A 24 9.54 5.35 2.65
N GLY A 25 9.02 6.15 1.71
CA GLY A 25 7.77 5.84 1.03
C GLY A 25 7.80 4.47 0.33
N LYS A 26 8.87 4.19 -0.42
CA LYS A 26 9.08 2.89 -1.06
C LYS A 26 9.11 1.74 -0.05
N ASN A 27 9.76 1.93 1.10
CA ASN A 27 9.82 0.92 2.15
C ASN A 27 8.43 0.64 2.74
N PHE A 28 7.63 1.68 3.01
CA PHE A 28 6.26 1.51 3.46
C PHE A 28 5.39 0.79 2.44
N THR A 29 5.43 1.20 1.16
CA THR A 29 4.69 0.51 0.08
C THR A 29 5.08 -0.96 -0.03
N ALA A 30 6.38 -1.27 0.03
CA ALA A 30 6.88 -2.64 -0.02
C ALA A 30 6.49 -3.45 1.23
N TRP A 31 6.49 -2.81 2.39
CA TRP A 31 6.01 -3.41 3.64
C TRP A 31 4.52 -3.71 3.56
N THR A 32 3.67 -2.77 3.11
CA THR A 32 2.23 -2.98 2.94
C THR A 32 1.95 -4.15 2.00
N TRP A 33 2.66 -4.23 0.86
CA TRP A 33 2.52 -5.35 -0.07
C TRP A 33 2.79 -6.71 0.58
N LYS A 34 3.79 -6.78 1.46
CA LYS A 34 4.16 -8.01 2.19
C LYS A 34 3.23 -8.29 3.36
N PHE A 35 2.90 -7.29 4.17
CA PHE A 35 2.05 -7.41 5.36
C PHE A 35 0.66 -7.94 5.00
N PHE A 36 0.05 -7.36 3.97
CA PHE A 36 -1.25 -7.83 3.45
C PHE A 36 -1.13 -9.03 2.50
N SER A 37 0.09 -9.55 2.30
CA SER A 37 0.34 -10.74 1.48
C SER A 37 -0.30 -10.66 0.08
N ILE A 38 -0.32 -9.46 -0.52
CA ILE A 38 -1.09 -9.19 -1.75
C ILE A 38 -0.57 -10.08 -2.89
N GLY A 39 0.75 -10.10 -3.10
CA GLY A 39 1.37 -10.98 -4.09
C GLY A 39 1.18 -12.47 -3.80
N TYR A 40 0.95 -12.84 -2.54
CA TYR A 40 0.65 -14.23 -2.19
C TYR A 40 -0.80 -14.60 -2.53
N PHE A 41 -1.77 -13.75 -2.23
CA PHE A 41 -3.19 -14.06 -2.43
C PHE A 41 -3.62 -13.98 -3.88
N LEU A 42 -3.05 -13.07 -4.67
CA LEU A 42 -3.45 -12.83 -6.06
C LEU A 42 -3.48 -14.11 -6.95
N PRO A 43 -2.41 -14.92 -7.05
CA PRO A 43 -2.44 -16.15 -7.86
C PRO A 43 -3.29 -17.27 -7.23
N ARG A 44 -3.66 -17.15 -5.96
CA ARG A 44 -4.43 -18.16 -5.22
C ARG A 44 -5.87 -17.73 -4.98
N LEU A 45 -6.37 -16.68 -5.63
CA LEU A 45 -7.67 -16.10 -5.31
C LEU A 45 -8.80 -17.14 -5.27
N PHE A 46 -8.80 -18.06 -6.23
CA PHE A 46 -9.79 -19.14 -6.33
C PHE A 46 -9.26 -20.50 -5.88
N SER A 47 -8.22 -20.56 -5.03
CA SER A 47 -7.78 -21.81 -4.44
C SER A 47 -8.76 -22.24 -3.34
N HIS A 48 -8.91 -23.55 -3.12
CA HIS A 48 -9.74 -24.06 -2.01
C HIS A 48 -9.28 -23.45 -0.69
N TRP A 49 -10.25 -23.05 0.14
CA TRP A 49 -10.00 -22.56 1.49
C TRP A 49 -9.63 -23.74 2.38
N HIS A 50 -8.59 -23.59 3.20
CA HIS A 50 -8.09 -24.61 4.14
C HIS A 50 -7.88 -26.04 3.58
N ARG A 51 -7.77 -26.18 2.25
CA ARG A 51 -7.77 -27.50 1.58
C ARG A 51 -9.04 -28.32 1.89
N ASP A 52 -10.17 -27.66 2.15
CA ASP A 52 -11.49 -28.27 2.23
C ASP A 52 -11.90 -28.75 0.84
N ILE A 53 -11.41 -29.93 0.49
CA ILE A 53 -11.61 -30.58 -0.80
C ILE A 53 -12.39 -31.86 -0.54
N THR A 54 -13.58 -31.95 -1.12
CA THR A 54 -14.30 -33.22 -1.17
C THR A 54 -13.89 -33.97 -2.44
N GLY A 55 -13.55 -35.25 -2.29
CA GLY A 55 -13.17 -36.10 -3.41
C GLY A 55 -14.36 -36.68 -4.16
N TYR A 56 -14.27 -36.72 -5.50
CA TYR A 56 -15.34 -37.25 -6.37
C TYR A 56 -15.56 -38.76 -6.21
N GLY A 57 -14.58 -39.52 -5.70
CA GLY A 57 -14.68 -40.97 -5.48
C GLY A 57 -14.38 -41.81 -6.73
N ARG A 58 -14.72 -43.10 -6.67
CA ARG A 58 -14.59 -44.06 -7.79
C ARG A 58 -15.97 -44.31 -8.43
N GLY A 59 -15.99 -44.43 -9.76
CA GLY A 59 -17.21 -44.63 -10.55
C GLY A 59 -17.92 -43.32 -10.90
N PHE A 60 -18.83 -43.38 -11.89
CA PHE A 60 -19.63 -42.22 -12.31
C PHE A 60 -20.95 -42.20 -11.55
N ASP A 61 -21.11 -41.24 -10.64
CA ASP A 61 -22.37 -40.91 -9.95
C ASP A 61 -22.62 -39.41 -10.08
N LEU A 62 -23.61 -39.05 -10.90
CA LEU A 62 -23.95 -37.66 -11.18
C LEU A 62 -24.41 -36.89 -9.93
N ARG A 63 -25.15 -37.54 -9.02
CA ARG A 63 -25.63 -36.89 -7.79
C ARG A 63 -24.46 -36.59 -6.86
N ARG A 64 -23.53 -37.52 -6.74
CA ARG A 64 -22.29 -37.31 -5.98
C ARG A 64 -21.43 -36.23 -6.60
N PHE A 65 -21.26 -36.25 -7.92
CA PHE A 65 -20.47 -35.28 -8.65
C PHE A 65 -20.94 -33.84 -8.41
N LEU A 66 -22.24 -33.58 -8.59
CA LEU A 66 -22.83 -32.25 -8.39
C LEU A 66 -22.67 -31.76 -6.94
N ARG A 67 -22.82 -32.66 -5.96
CA ARG A 67 -22.65 -32.34 -4.54
C ARG A 67 -21.20 -31.92 -4.23
N VAL A 68 -20.23 -32.71 -4.69
CA VAL A 68 -18.81 -32.45 -4.48
C VAL A 68 -18.38 -31.17 -5.17
N TRP A 69 -18.83 -30.96 -6.41
CA TRP A 69 -18.57 -29.74 -7.16
C TRP A 69 -19.11 -28.50 -6.43
N GLY A 70 -20.36 -28.56 -5.94
CA GLY A 70 -20.95 -27.49 -5.15
C GLY A 70 -20.16 -27.16 -3.90
N TRP A 71 -19.78 -28.17 -3.10
CA TRP A 71 -19.00 -27.96 -1.88
C TRP A 71 -17.63 -27.34 -2.13
N ASN A 72 -16.91 -27.84 -3.15
CA ASN A 72 -15.63 -27.28 -3.55
C ASN A 72 -15.78 -25.84 -4.07
N LEU A 73 -16.87 -25.53 -4.77
CA LEU A 73 -17.17 -24.17 -5.23
C LEU A 73 -17.41 -23.23 -4.03
N PHE A 74 -18.22 -23.64 -3.05
CA PHE A 74 -18.43 -22.85 -1.83
C PHE A 74 -17.12 -22.59 -1.08
N SER A 75 -16.28 -23.61 -0.89
CA SER A 75 -14.95 -23.45 -0.28
C SER A 75 -14.08 -22.41 -1.01
N ARG A 76 -14.06 -22.45 -2.35
CA ARG A 76 -13.31 -21.48 -3.17
C ARG A 76 -13.87 -20.06 -3.05
N ILE A 77 -15.19 -19.90 -3.03
CA ILE A 77 -15.86 -18.59 -2.92
C ILE A 77 -15.56 -17.96 -1.57
N ILE A 78 -15.74 -18.70 -0.47
CA ILE A 78 -15.44 -18.20 0.89
C ILE A 78 -13.97 -17.77 0.97
N GLY A 79 -13.06 -18.63 0.48
CA GLY A 79 -11.64 -18.32 0.43
C GLY A 79 -11.31 -17.08 -0.42
N ALA A 80 -11.99 -16.89 -1.55
CA ALA A 80 -11.83 -15.72 -2.40
C ALA A 80 -12.31 -14.44 -1.72
N ILE A 81 -13.49 -14.47 -1.06
CA ILE A 81 -14.05 -13.31 -0.34
C ILE A 81 -13.09 -12.84 0.74
N LEU A 82 -12.61 -13.74 1.61
CA LEU A 82 -11.69 -13.37 2.70
C LEU A 82 -10.39 -12.76 2.16
N ARG A 83 -9.81 -13.35 1.11
CA ARG A 83 -8.58 -12.83 0.48
C ARG A 83 -8.81 -11.48 -0.19
N LEU A 84 -9.95 -11.30 -0.86
CA LEU A 84 -10.31 -10.01 -1.46
C LEU A 84 -10.46 -8.93 -0.41
N THR A 85 -11.10 -9.21 0.73
CA THR A 85 -11.24 -8.24 1.83
C THR A 85 -9.88 -7.82 2.37
N VAL A 86 -8.98 -8.77 2.64
CA VAL A 86 -7.62 -8.49 3.13
C VAL A 86 -6.81 -7.71 2.08
N MET A 87 -6.87 -8.13 0.81
CA MET A 87 -6.19 -7.44 -0.28
C MET A 87 -6.75 -6.02 -0.49
N ALA A 88 -8.05 -5.82 -0.40
CA ALA A 88 -8.69 -4.52 -0.55
C ALA A 88 -8.20 -3.55 0.54
N ALA A 89 -8.18 -3.98 1.81
CA ALA A 89 -7.60 -3.21 2.89
C ALA A 89 -6.12 -2.88 2.64
N GLY A 90 -5.36 -3.85 2.11
CA GLY A 90 -3.97 -3.64 1.70
C GLY A 90 -3.79 -2.62 0.59
N VAL A 91 -4.65 -2.63 -0.44
CA VAL A 91 -4.64 -1.65 -1.53
C VAL A 91 -4.98 -0.26 -1.01
N VAL A 92 -6.00 -0.12 -0.16
CA VAL A 92 -6.34 1.18 0.47
C VAL A 92 -5.14 1.73 1.25
N THR A 93 -4.50 0.89 2.05
CA THR A 93 -3.30 1.26 2.83
C THR A 93 -2.14 1.66 1.91
N LEU A 94 -1.97 0.95 0.80
CA LEU A 94 -0.91 1.22 -0.18
C LEU A 94 -1.12 2.58 -0.84
N VAL A 95 -2.35 2.87 -1.28
CA VAL A 95 -2.74 4.18 -1.85
C VAL A 95 -2.50 5.29 -0.83
N PHE A 96 -2.89 5.08 0.43
CA PHE A 96 -2.66 6.03 1.51
C PHE A 96 -1.16 6.39 1.68
N PHE A 97 -0.27 5.40 1.72
CA PHE A 97 1.17 5.67 1.84
C PHE A 97 1.76 6.36 0.61
N ILE A 98 1.26 6.06 -0.59
CA ILE A 98 1.66 6.78 -1.81
C ILE A 98 1.25 8.25 -1.72
N ILE A 99 0.00 8.53 -1.33
CA ILE A 99 -0.52 9.89 -1.17
C ILE A 99 0.29 10.65 -0.13
N ILE A 100 0.52 10.07 1.06
CA ILE A 100 1.33 10.72 2.10
C ILE A 100 2.74 11.02 1.60
N THR A 101 3.40 10.05 0.96
CA THR A 101 4.75 10.25 0.44
C THR A 101 4.78 11.39 -0.58
N ALA A 102 3.81 11.44 -1.49
CA ALA A 102 3.70 12.50 -2.48
C ALA A 102 3.46 13.87 -1.83
N LEU A 103 2.54 13.96 -0.86
CA LEU A 103 2.25 15.19 -0.12
C LEU A 103 3.48 15.67 0.66
N THR A 104 4.18 14.78 1.37
CA THR A 104 5.41 15.12 2.08
C THR A 104 6.49 15.60 1.12
N PHE A 105 6.64 14.96 -0.04
CA PHE A 105 7.60 15.36 -1.05
C PHE A 105 7.28 16.75 -1.64
N ILE A 106 6.02 17.02 -1.97
CA ILE A 106 5.57 18.34 -2.46
C ILE A 106 5.79 19.39 -1.37
N LEU A 107 5.37 19.10 -0.13
CA LEU A 107 5.52 20.00 1.00
C LEU A 107 6.99 20.34 1.23
N TRP A 108 7.90 19.37 1.15
CA TRP A 108 9.34 19.60 1.32
C TRP A 108 9.89 20.73 0.44
N PHE A 109 9.52 20.74 -0.84
CA PHE A 109 9.97 21.77 -1.77
C PHE A 109 9.23 23.10 -1.63
N THR A 110 8.01 23.09 -1.11
CA THR A 110 7.24 24.34 -0.89
C THR A 110 7.55 24.99 0.46
N LEU A 111 8.07 24.25 1.45
CA LEU A 111 8.39 24.75 2.80
C LEU A 111 9.22 26.05 2.81
N PRO A 112 10.29 26.22 2.02
CA PRO A 112 11.09 27.44 2.03
C PRO A 112 10.32 28.71 1.67
N VAL A 113 9.20 28.57 0.94
CA VAL A 113 8.33 29.69 0.52
C VAL A 113 7.10 29.76 1.41
N LEU A 114 6.49 28.60 1.70
CA LEU A 114 5.25 28.48 2.46
C LEU A 114 5.41 29.02 3.88
N VAL A 115 6.51 28.70 4.56
CA VAL A 115 6.74 29.14 5.95
C VAL A 115 6.85 30.67 6.04
N PRO A 116 7.73 31.36 5.28
CA PRO A 116 7.76 32.82 5.27
C PRO A 116 6.42 33.45 4.87
N ALA A 117 5.74 32.91 3.86
CA ALA A 117 4.45 33.44 3.40
C ALA A 117 3.38 33.38 4.51
N LEU A 118 3.28 32.27 5.24
CA LEU A 118 2.35 32.11 6.35
C LEU A 118 2.68 33.04 7.52
N LEU A 119 3.96 33.25 7.82
CA LEU A 119 4.39 34.18 8.86
C LEU A 119 4.01 35.63 8.51
N VAL A 120 4.25 36.04 7.27
CA VAL A 120 3.88 37.38 6.78
C VAL A 120 2.36 37.56 6.80
N PHE A 121 1.61 36.58 6.29
CA PHE A 121 0.14 36.60 6.31
C PHE A 121 -0.42 36.71 7.73
N GLY A 122 0.09 35.89 8.66
CA GLY A 122 -0.31 35.93 10.06
C GLY A 122 -0.02 37.27 10.73
N ALA A 123 1.15 37.86 10.46
CA ALA A 123 1.48 39.19 10.95
C ALA A 123 0.49 40.25 10.42
N PHE A 124 0.18 40.25 9.13
CA PHE A 124 -0.80 41.18 8.55
C PHE A 124 -2.19 41.04 9.17
N THR A 125 -2.66 39.82 9.45
CA THR A 125 -3.98 39.60 10.08
C THR A 125 -4.08 40.09 11.51
N ILE A 126 -2.97 40.29 12.23
CA ILE A 126 -2.98 40.82 13.60
C ILE A 126 -3.16 42.35 13.62
N PHE A 127 -2.76 43.03 12.54
CA PHE A 127 -2.81 44.50 12.44
C PHE A 127 -4.06 45.04 11.73
N ILE A 128 -4.94 44.16 11.24
CA ILE A 128 -6.28 44.46 10.69
C ILE A 128 -7.32 44.11 11.74
#